data_AF-A0AAP2S4S1-F1
#
_entry.id   AF-A0AAP2S4S1-F1
#
_cell.length_a   1.000
_cell.length_b   1.000
_cell.length_c   1.000
_cell.angle_alpha   90.00
_cell.angle_beta   90.00
_cell.angle_gamma   90.00
#
_symmetry.space_group_name_H-M   'P 1'
#
loop_
_entity.id
_entity.type
_entity.pdbx_description
1 polymer ?
#
loop_
_entity_poly.entity_id
_entity_poly.type
_entity_poly.pdbx_seq_one_letter_code
_entity_poly.pdbx_strand_id
1 'polypeptide(L)' 'RAQVLVLLRPYIAEHLASGGTMHHITRHVLGLGTGFPGARKFRQLLSVDIHKAADPLALLDQAGELLEGR' A
#
# COMPACT_ATOMS: atom_id res chain seq x y z
N ARG A 1 -9.29 -7.66 4.47
CA ARG A 1 -7.86 -7.45 4.10
C ARG A 1 -7.58 -5.97 3.83
N ALA A 2 -8.37 -5.31 2.97
CA ALA A 2 -8.26 -3.87 2.71
C ALA A 2 -8.34 -2.96 3.95
N GLN A 3 -9.17 -3.32 4.95
CA GLN A 3 -9.30 -2.57 6.22
C GLN A 3 -7.95 -2.30 6.92
N VAL A 4 -6.96 -3.20 6.80
CA VAL A 4 -5.64 -2.98 7.40
C VAL A 4 -4.94 -1.76 6.77
N LEU A 5 -5.09 -1.56 5.45
CA LEU A 5 -4.51 -0.41 4.76
C LEU A 5 -5.22 0.88 5.14
N VAL A 6 -6.54 0.84 5.30
CA VAL A 6 -7.34 1.98 5.79
C VAL A 6 -6.87 2.41 7.19
N LEU A 7 -6.64 1.45 8.09
CA LEU A 7 -6.12 1.72 9.43
C LEU A 7 -4.66 2.21 9.43
N LEU A 8 -3.83 1.76 8.49
CA LEU A 8 -2.45 2.20 8.36
C LEU A 8 -2.29 3.57 7.69
N ARG A 9 -3.28 3.99 6.90
CA ARG A 9 -3.25 5.24 6.14
C ARG A 9 -2.88 6.48 6.96
N PRO A 10 -3.49 6.77 8.13
CA PRO A 10 -3.12 7.95 8.93
C PRO A 10 -1.67 7.86 9.43
N TYR A 11 -1.24 6.70 9.91
CA TYR A 11 0.14 6.48 10.35
C TYR A 11 1.15 6.69 9.21
N ILE A 12 0.85 6.20 8.01
CA ILE A 12 1.71 6.41 6.85
C ILE A 12 1.75 7.89 6.45
N ALA A 13 0.61 8.59 6.51
CA ALA A 13 0.55 10.02 6.22
C ALA A 13 1.45 10.83 7.17
N GLU A 14 1.38 10.54 8.47
CA GLU A 14 2.27 11.14 9.48
C GLU A 14 3.75 10.82 9.21
N HIS A 15 4.06 9.55 8.88
CA HIS A 15 5.43 9.15 8.55
C HIS A 15 5.97 9.90 7.34
N LEU A 16 5.18 10.06 6.28
CA LEU A 16 5.56 10.84 5.10
C LEU A 16 5.78 12.32 5.45
N ALA A 17 4.91 12.91 6.27
CA ALA A 17 5.06 14.30 6.73
C ALA A 17 6.35 14.50 7.54
N SER A 18 6.81 13.47 8.25
CA SER A 18 8.11 13.49 8.97
C SER A 18 9.34 13.25 8.08
N GLY A 19 9.18 13.18 6.75
CA GLY A 19 10.27 12.90 5.79
C GLY A 19 10.59 11.42 5.62
N GLY A 20 9.74 10.53 6.15
CA GLY A 20 9.84 9.10 5.97
C GLY A 20 9.42 8.63 4.58
N THR A 21 9.65 7.35 4.27
CA THR A 21 9.25 6.76 2.99
C THR A 21 8.16 5.72 3.20
N MET A 22 7.13 5.73 2.36
CA MET A 22 6.02 4.76 2.48
C MET A 22 6.51 3.30 2.37
N HIS A 23 7.53 3.03 1.55
CA HIS A 23 8.09 1.68 1.37
C HIS A 23 8.61 1.06 2.67
N HIS A 24 9.12 1.88 3.61
CA HIS A 24 9.55 1.38 4.93
C HIS A 24 8.41 0.71 5.69
N ILE A 25 7.17 1.12 5.45
CA ILE A 25 5.97 0.57 6.09
C ILE A 25 5.35 -0.51 5.18
N THR A 26 5.13 -0.20 3.90
CA THR A 26 4.34 -1.06 3.01
C THR A 26 4.99 -2.42 2.72
N ARG A 27 6.32 -2.52 2.80
CA ARG A 27 7.06 -3.79 2.66
C ARG A 27 6.60 -4.87 3.65
N HIS A 28 6.08 -4.47 4.81
CA HIS A 28 5.62 -5.37 5.86
C HIS A 28 4.20 -5.89 5.64
N VAL A 29 3.42 -5.25 4.75
CA VAL A 29 2.02 -5.63 4.47
C VAL A 29 1.82 -6.29 3.11
N LEU A 30 2.89 -6.54 2.35
CA LEU A 30 2.84 -7.28 1.09
C LEU A 30 2.22 -8.68 1.25
N GLY A 31 2.35 -9.27 2.43
CA GLY A 31 1.78 -10.58 2.79
C GLY A 31 0.26 -10.61 2.84
N LEU A 32 -0.40 -9.45 3.07
CA LEU A 32 -1.86 -9.33 3.00
C LEU A 32 -2.40 -9.75 1.63
N GLY A 33 -1.53 -9.61 0.62
CA GLY A 33 -1.82 -9.96 -0.73
C GLY A 33 -1.65 -11.45 -1.11
N THR A 34 -1.53 -12.36 -0.15
CA THR A 34 -1.32 -13.78 -0.48
C THR A 34 -2.64 -14.48 -0.80
N GLY A 35 -2.65 -15.27 -1.89
CA GLY A 35 -3.78 -16.13 -2.25
C GLY A 35 -5.05 -15.42 -2.77
N PHE A 36 -4.95 -14.20 -3.32
CA PHE A 36 -6.10 -13.52 -3.95
C PHE A 36 -5.80 -13.14 -5.42
N PRO A 37 -6.81 -13.09 -6.31
CA PRO A 37 -6.66 -12.56 -7.67
C PRO A 37 -6.20 -11.10 -7.64
N GLY A 38 -5.10 -10.76 -8.32
CA GLY A 38 -4.51 -9.42 -8.25
C GLY A 38 -3.31 -9.28 -7.29
N ALA A 39 -2.92 -10.36 -6.61
CA ALA A 39 -1.76 -10.41 -5.71
C ALA A 39 -0.46 -9.88 -6.32
N ARG A 40 -0.21 -10.16 -7.59
CA ARG A 40 0.96 -9.63 -8.29
C ARG A 40 0.92 -8.11 -8.40
N LYS A 41 -0.21 -7.54 -8.83
CA LYS A 41 -0.35 -6.09 -9.01
C LYS A 41 -0.31 -5.36 -7.68
N PHE A 42 -0.93 -5.91 -6.64
CA PHE A 42 -0.83 -5.38 -5.28
C PHE A 42 0.62 -5.28 -4.79
N ARG A 43 1.42 -6.34 -4.95
CA ARG A 43 2.85 -6.29 -4.60
C ARG A 43 3.59 -5.27 -5.45
N GLN A 44 3.35 -5.25 -6.76
CA GLN A 44 3.99 -4.30 -7.66
C GLN A 44 3.73 -2.84 -7.24
N LEU A 45 2.48 -2.49 -6.93
CA LEU A 45 2.13 -1.15 -6.46
C LEU A 45 2.96 -0.78 -5.23
N LEU A 46 2.89 -1.62 -4.19
CA LEU A 46 3.45 -1.31 -2.88
C LEU A 46 4.97 -1.49 -2.74
N SER A 47 5.63 -2.16 -3.69
CA SER A 47 7.08 -2.42 -3.65
C SER A 47 7.87 -1.78 -4.80
N VAL A 48 7.24 -1.47 -5.93
CA VAL A 48 7.93 -0.94 -7.12
C VAL A 48 7.37 0.42 -7.51
N ASP A 49 6.07 0.48 -7.80
CA ASP A 49 5.44 1.69 -8.34
C ASP A 49 5.44 2.83 -7.30
N ILE A 50 5.44 2.49 -6.00
CA ILE A 50 5.50 3.45 -4.90
C ILE A 50 6.70 4.41 -4.96
N HIS A 51 7.85 3.95 -5.45
CA HIS A 51 9.06 4.78 -5.56
C HIS A 51 8.95 5.85 -6.66
N LYS A 52 7.94 5.74 -7.53
CA LYS A 52 7.70 6.65 -8.67
C LYS A 52 6.42 7.46 -8.48
N ALA A 53 5.65 7.21 -7.42
CA ALA A 53 4.35 7.82 -7.21
C ALA A 53 4.52 9.27 -6.73
N ALA A 54 3.87 10.21 -7.42
CA ALA A 54 3.74 11.59 -6.97
C ALA A 54 2.82 11.69 -5.73
N ASP A 55 1.83 10.80 -5.62
CA ASP A 55 0.97 10.64 -4.46
C ASP A 55 1.03 9.19 -3.95
N PRO A 56 1.90 8.92 -2.96
CA PRO A 56 1.98 7.63 -2.28
C PRO A 56 0.65 7.16 -1.68
N LEU A 57 -0.15 8.07 -1.11
CA LEU A 57 -1.37 7.71 -0.38
C LEU A 57 -2.47 7.28 -1.34
N ALA A 58 -2.60 7.94 -2.49
CA ALA A 58 -3.51 7.49 -3.55
C ALA A 58 -3.14 6.09 -4.06
N LEU A 59 -1.85 5.77 -4.16
CA LEU A 59 -1.40 4.43 -4.56
C LEU A 59 -1.69 3.38 -3.48
N LEU A 60 -1.58 3.74 -2.19
CA LEU A 60 -2.02 2.89 -1.07
C LEU A 60 -3.52 2.57 -1.16
N ASP A 61 -4.33 3.59 -1.46
CA ASP A 61 -5.78 3.46 -1.60
C ASP A 61 -6.11 2.51 -2.78
N GLN A 62 -5.45 2.67 -3.94
CA GLN A 62 -5.57 1.75 -5.09
C GLN A 62 -5.18 0.31 -4.74
N ALA A 63 -4.12 0.12 -3.95
CA ALA A 63 -3.73 -1.21 -3.48
C ALA A 63 -4.79 -1.83 -2.55
N GLY A 64 -5.48 -1.00 -1.76
CA GLY A 64 -6.63 -1.40 -0.94
C GLY A 64 -7.78 -1.93 -1.77
N GLU A 65 -8.16 -1.22 -2.83
CA GLU A 65 -9.24 -1.62 -3.75
C GLU A 65 -9.00 -3.02 -4.36
N LEU A 66 -7.76 -3.34 -4.71
CA LEU A 66 -7.40 -4.68 -5.23
C LEU A 66 -7.70 -5.80 -4.22
N LEU A 67 -7.58 -5.51 -2.92
CA LEU A 67 -7.85 -6.48 -1.85
C LEU A 67 -9.34 -6.64 -1.50
N GLU A 68 -10.20 -5.73 -1.97
CA GLU A 68 -11.64 -5.83 -1.76
C GLU A 68 -12.30 -6.84 -2.72
N GLY A 69 -11.62 -7.17 -3.82
CA GLY A 69 -12.12 -8.11 -4.81
C GLY A 69 -13.16 -7.47 -5.73
N ARG A 70 -12.71 -7.08 -6.92
CA ARG A 70 -13.54 -7.12 -8.12
C ARG A 70 -12.97 -8.15 -9.06
#